data_AF-R7BST0-F1
#
_entry.id   AF-R7BST0-F1
#
_cell.length_a   1.000
_cell.length_b   1.000
_cell.length_c   1.000
_cell.angle_alpha   90.00
_cell.angle_beta   90.00
_cell.angle_gamma   90.00
#
_symmetry.space_group_name_H-M   'P 1'
#
loop_
_entity.id
_entity.type
_entity.pdbx_description
1 polymer ?
#
loop_
_entity_poly.entity_id
_entity_poly.type
_entity_poly.pdbx_seq_one_letter_code
_entity_poly.pdbx_strand_id
1 'polypeptide(L)'
;MVAIIAAIAVFGGGYLYKEYQKQLSNVELLKTAFGYLEESDKTLVEIDTFFQQKFDDSTVSRAEELLKQIPDAQKKLDSAREQVNIANEGLNTSTKDKEAAEYALNSISARETMLSVSKERLEEDIAAKKAMDAMNQVQEYITEANSLLVQAAKVIANTTAENVNTSTQYTTSAREFLSKAQAQLNEVTKVYPKADLSALNEYVNKRIEAADAALASNAAILLQDKQTAEDNNNRYNEADAASVAMAENLPRSFDQPIIDIYQSSISSLAEKYDSARSDVGRNDSFLREYLGIKTNS
;
A
#
# COMPACT_ATOMS: atom_id res chain seq x y z
N MET A 1 -21.98 14.14 -28.76
CA MET A 1 -23.19 14.00 -29.60
C MET A 1 -23.41 12.53 -29.84
N VAL A 2 -24.53 11.97 -29.38
CA VAL A 2 -24.91 10.57 -29.58
C VAL A 2 -25.55 10.44 -30.97
N ALA A 3 -24.95 9.64 -31.85
CA ALA A 3 -25.53 9.33 -33.15
C ALA A 3 -26.13 7.93 -33.12
N ILE A 4 -27.46 7.89 -33.02
CA ILE A 4 -28.32 6.75 -33.32
C ILE A 4 -28.21 6.49 -34.83
N ILE A 5 -27.91 5.26 -35.26
CA ILE A 5 -28.06 4.86 -36.66
C ILE A 5 -29.00 3.66 -36.76
N ALA A 6 -30.10 3.90 -37.47
CA ALA A 6 -31.16 2.98 -37.80
C ALA A 6 -30.86 2.20 -39.09
N ALA A 7 -31.23 0.91 -39.05
CA ALA A 7 -31.77 0.01 -40.08
C ALA A 7 -31.28 0.07 -41.55
N ILE A 8 -30.89 -1.10 -42.08
CA ILE A 8 -31.03 -1.46 -43.51
C ILE A 8 -31.85 -2.76 -43.61
N ALA A 9 -32.74 -2.80 -44.60
CA ALA A 9 -33.76 -3.82 -44.84
C ALA A 9 -33.42 -4.77 -46.03
N VAL A 10 -33.99 -5.99 -46.01
CA VAL A 10 -34.87 -6.62 -47.04
C VAL A 10 -34.74 -8.17 -47.12
N PHE A 11 -35.89 -8.82 -46.88
CA PHE A 11 -36.46 -10.12 -47.33
C PHE A 11 -35.66 -11.45 -47.40
N GLY A 12 -36.13 -12.39 -46.56
CA GLY A 12 -35.96 -13.86 -46.60
C GLY A 12 -36.81 -14.51 -45.49
N GLY A 13 -38.09 -14.76 -45.75
CA GLY A 13 -39.13 -14.89 -44.71
C GLY A 13 -39.02 -16.15 -43.82
N GLY A 14 -39.12 -15.96 -42.50
CA GLY A 14 -39.22 -17.04 -41.51
C GLY A 14 -37.88 -17.40 -40.85
N TYR A 15 -37.03 -18.15 -41.54
CA TYR A 15 -35.75 -18.62 -40.96
C TYR A 15 -34.69 -17.51 -40.90
N LEU A 16 -34.46 -16.78 -42.00
CA LEU A 16 -33.54 -15.64 -42.01
C LEU A 16 -34.06 -14.48 -41.19
N TYR A 17 -35.38 -14.28 -41.11
CA TYR A 17 -35.98 -13.28 -40.20
C TYR A 17 -35.75 -13.63 -38.73
N LYS A 18 -35.90 -14.91 -38.34
CA LYS A 18 -35.65 -15.36 -36.96
C LYS A 18 -34.16 -15.30 -36.61
N GLU A 19 -33.29 -15.64 -37.54
CA GLU A 19 -31.83 -15.54 -37.37
C GLU A 19 -31.39 -14.07 -37.31
N TYR A 20 -31.97 -13.20 -38.15
CA TYR A 20 -31.74 -11.75 -38.12
C TYR A 20 -32.23 -11.08 -36.83
N GLN A 21 -33.42 -11.46 -36.34
CA GLN A 21 -33.94 -10.99 -35.05
C GLN A 21 -33.09 -11.47 -33.86
N LYS A 22 -32.60 -12.72 -33.91
CA LYS A 22 -31.63 -13.22 -32.91
C LYS A 22 -30.30 -12.47 -32.97
N GLN A 23 -29.80 -12.17 -34.16
CA GLN A 23 -28.57 -11.41 -34.35
C GLN A 23 -28.70 -9.97 -33.80
N LEU A 24 -29.84 -9.30 -34.04
CA LEU A 24 -30.14 -8.01 -33.43
C LEU A 24 -30.21 -8.11 -31.90
N SER A 25 -30.80 -9.17 -31.35
CA SER A 25 -30.85 -9.40 -29.91
C SER A 25 -29.45 -9.61 -29.29
N ASN A 26 -28.56 -10.35 -29.96
CA ASN A 26 -27.22 -10.63 -29.45
C ASN A 26 -26.32 -9.37 -29.51
N VAL A 27 -26.47 -8.54 -30.53
CA VAL A 27 -25.77 -7.25 -30.62
C VAL A 27 -26.21 -6.30 -29.52
N GLU A 28 -27.50 -6.26 -29.16
CA GLU A 28 -27.99 -5.45 -28.03
C GLU A 28 -27.46 -5.95 -26.67
N LEU A 29 -27.35 -7.28 -26.47
CA LEU A 29 -26.70 -7.85 -25.29
C LEU A 29 -25.23 -7.45 -25.18
N LEU A 30 -24.47 -7.50 -26.29
CA LEU A 30 -23.08 -7.04 -26.32
C LEU A 30 -22.94 -5.54 -26.05
N LYS A 31 -23.85 -4.70 -26.59
CA LYS A 31 -23.90 -3.27 -26.24
C LYS A 31 -24.17 -3.04 -24.76
N THR A 32 -25.08 -3.82 -24.16
CA THR A 32 -25.38 -3.76 -22.73
C THR A 32 -24.16 -4.16 -21.90
N ALA A 33 -23.43 -5.20 -22.32
CA ALA A 33 -22.17 -5.58 -21.70
C ALA A 33 -21.15 -4.43 -21.74
N PHE A 34 -21.03 -3.72 -22.87
CA PHE A 34 -20.12 -2.57 -22.98
C PHE A 34 -20.55 -1.39 -22.12
N GLY A 35 -21.84 -1.15 -21.95
CA GLY A 35 -22.32 -0.18 -20.96
C GLY A 35 -21.84 -0.49 -19.55
N TYR A 36 -21.86 -1.76 -19.15
CA TYR A 36 -21.30 -2.19 -17.86
C TYR A 36 -19.77 -2.05 -17.80
N LEU A 37 -19.04 -2.33 -18.90
CA LEU A 37 -17.59 -2.08 -18.97
C LEU A 37 -17.27 -0.60 -18.78
N GLU A 38 -17.98 0.30 -19.47
CA GLU A 38 -17.81 1.75 -19.32
C GLU A 38 -18.10 2.24 -17.89
N GLU A 39 -19.08 1.65 -17.22
CA GLU A 39 -19.35 1.94 -15.81
C GLU A 39 -18.23 1.45 -14.88
N SER A 40 -17.69 0.25 -15.11
CA SER A 40 -16.52 -0.26 -14.37
C SER A 40 -15.27 0.59 -14.61
N ASP A 41 -15.09 1.10 -15.82
CA ASP A 41 -13.91 1.87 -16.22
C ASP A 41 -13.80 3.20 -15.48
N LYS A 42 -14.90 3.76 -14.97
CA LYS A 42 -14.86 4.98 -14.14
C LYS A 42 -13.96 4.80 -12.92
N THR A 43 -14.09 3.66 -12.22
CA THR A 43 -13.23 3.34 -11.07
C THR A 43 -11.78 3.10 -11.50
N LEU A 44 -11.54 2.42 -12.63
CA LEU A 44 -10.19 2.22 -13.16
C LEU A 44 -9.50 3.53 -13.56
N VAL A 45 -10.25 4.50 -14.09
CA VAL A 45 -9.73 5.84 -14.42
C VAL A 45 -9.35 6.63 -13.16
N GLU A 46 -10.15 6.54 -12.10
CA GLU A 46 -9.82 7.16 -10.82
C GLU A 46 -8.57 6.52 -10.19
N ILE A 47 -8.45 5.20 -10.26
CA ILE A 47 -7.27 4.43 -9.82
C ILE A 47 -6.02 4.81 -10.63
N ASP A 48 -6.13 4.87 -11.95
CA ASP A 48 -5.05 5.33 -12.86
C ASP A 48 -4.53 6.71 -12.46
N THR A 49 -5.48 7.62 -12.19
CA THR A 49 -5.17 8.98 -11.78
C THR A 49 -4.43 8.98 -10.45
N PHE A 50 -4.89 8.19 -9.48
CA PHE A 50 -4.24 8.05 -8.19
C PHE A 50 -2.82 7.47 -8.30
N PHE A 51 -2.60 6.46 -9.15
CA PHE A 51 -1.27 5.85 -9.35
C PHE A 51 -0.24 6.79 -9.98
N GLN A 52 -0.66 7.90 -10.57
CA GLN A 52 0.21 8.96 -11.09
C GLN A 52 0.46 10.09 -10.08
N GLN A 53 -0.27 10.12 -8.96
CA GLN A 53 -0.12 11.14 -7.94
C GLN A 53 1.10 10.88 -7.05
N LYS A 54 1.53 11.93 -6.36
CA LYS A 54 2.61 11.83 -5.39
C LYS A 54 2.15 11.01 -4.18
N PHE A 55 3.08 10.22 -3.65
CA PHE A 55 2.93 9.56 -2.37
C PHE A 55 3.08 10.60 -1.25
N ASP A 56 1.96 10.97 -0.61
CA ASP A 56 1.88 12.07 0.35
C ASP A 56 0.86 11.78 1.46
N ASP A 57 0.61 12.74 2.35
CA ASP A 57 -0.27 12.57 3.52
C ASP A 57 -1.73 12.25 3.18
N SER A 58 -2.16 12.52 1.94
CA SER A 58 -3.50 12.14 1.46
C SER A 58 -3.54 10.76 0.79
N THR A 59 -2.42 10.05 0.68
CA THR A 59 -2.36 8.69 0.11
C THR A 59 -3.34 7.73 0.79
N VAL A 60 -3.33 7.67 2.12
CA VAL A 60 -4.16 6.71 2.87
C VAL A 60 -5.64 6.95 2.63
N SER A 61 -6.12 8.18 2.79
CA SER A 61 -7.54 8.50 2.67
C SER A 61 -8.07 8.31 1.25
N ARG A 62 -7.28 8.68 0.23
CA ARG A 62 -7.61 8.45 -1.19
C ARG A 62 -7.66 6.96 -1.52
N ALA A 63 -6.66 6.19 -1.08
CA ALA A 63 -6.61 4.77 -1.35
C ALA A 63 -7.76 4.00 -0.67
N GLU A 64 -8.08 4.34 0.58
CA GLU A 64 -9.22 3.76 1.31
C GLU A 64 -10.56 4.07 0.62
N GLU A 65 -10.72 5.24 -0.01
CA GLU A 65 -11.92 5.57 -0.76
C GLU A 65 -12.02 4.77 -2.07
N LEU A 66 -10.93 4.64 -2.82
CA LEU A 66 -10.88 3.84 -4.04
C LEU A 66 -11.16 2.36 -3.77
N LEU A 67 -10.63 1.81 -2.65
CA LEU A 67 -10.90 0.43 -2.24
C LEU A 67 -12.40 0.15 -2.05
N LYS A 68 -13.20 1.13 -1.59
CA LYS A 68 -14.65 0.97 -1.43
C LYS A 68 -15.40 0.91 -2.77
N GLN A 69 -14.82 1.48 -3.83
CA GLN A 69 -15.43 1.49 -5.16
C GLN A 69 -15.20 0.18 -5.92
N ILE A 70 -14.07 -0.51 -5.67
CA ILE A 70 -13.68 -1.74 -6.38
C ILE A 70 -14.81 -2.81 -6.39
N PRO A 71 -15.50 -3.11 -5.27
CA PRO A 71 -16.57 -4.10 -5.28
C PRO A 71 -17.75 -3.76 -6.20
N ASP A 72 -18.07 -2.48 -6.39
CA ASP A 72 -19.13 -2.11 -7.34
C ASP A 72 -18.67 -2.30 -8.78
N ALA A 73 -17.44 -1.86 -9.11
CA ALA A 73 -16.84 -2.09 -10.42
C ALA A 73 -16.78 -3.59 -10.77
N GLN A 74 -16.41 -4.44 -9.81
CA GLN A 74 -16.43 -5.91 -9.98
C GLN A 74 -17.83 -6.43 -10.33
N LYS A 75 -18.89 -5.97 -9.65
CA LYS A 75 -20.27 -6.36 -9.99
C LYS A 75 -20.70 -5.92 -11.38
N LYS A 76 -20.17 -4.80 -11.87
CA LYS A 76 -20.40 -4.35 -13.26
C LYS A 76 -19.73 -5.31 -14.24
N LEU A 77 -18.49 -5.75 -13.96
CA LEU A 77 -17.82 -6.77 -14.77
C LEU A 77 -18.55 -8.11 -14.76
N ASP A 78 -19.08 -8.54 -13.61
CA ASP A 78 -19.92 -9.74 -13.51
C ASP A 78 -21.18 -9.62 -14.38
N SER A 79 -21.84 -8.45 -14.32
CA SER A 79 -23.02 -8.15 -15.14
C SER A 79 -22.68 -8.14 -16.63
N ALA A 80 -21.54 -7.56 -17.01
CA ALA A 80 -21.04 -7.58 -18.39
C ALA A 80 -20.81 -9.01 -18.87
N ARG A 81 -20.17 -9.84 -18.04
CA ARG A 81 -19.91 -11.26 -18.35
C ARG A 81 -21.20 -12.05 -18.53
N GLU A 82 -22.20 -11.82 -17.69
CA GLU A 82 -23.52 -12.44 -17.84
C GLU A 82 -24.13 -12.11 -19.22
N GLN A 83 -24.14 -10.83 -19.61
CA GLN A 83 -24.67 -10.41 -20.91
C GLN A 83 -23.90 -11.03 -22.10
N VAL A 84 -22.57 -11.10 -22.02
CA VAL A 84 -21.74 -11.74 -23.05
C VAL A 84 -22.03 -13.24 -23.15
N ASN A 85 -22.19 -13.92 -22.02
CA ASN A 85 -22.51 -15.36 -22.01
C ASN A 85 -23.88 -15.64 -22.62
N ILE A 86 -24.91 -14.85 -22.27
CA ILE A 86 -26.24 -14.96 -22.88
C ILE A 86 -26.16 -14.71 -24.40
N ALA A 87 -25.41 -13.69 -24.83
CA ALA A 87 -25.20 -13.42 -26.25
C ALA A 87 -24.54 -14.63 -26.95
N ASN A 88 -23.51 -15.22 -26.33
CA ASN A 88 -22.74 -16.33 -26.89
C ASN A 88 -23.57 -17.61 -27.08
N GLU A 89 -24.45 -17.94 -26.12
CA GLU A 89 -25.39 -19.07 -26.25
C GLU A 89 -26.37 -18.90 -27.43
N GLY A 90 -26.68 -17.65 -27.79
CA GLY A 90 -27.53 -17.31 -28.92
C GLY A 90 -26.85 -17.38 -30.29
N LEU A 91 -25.52 -17.52 -30.36
CA LEU A 91 -24.72 -17.46 -31.59
C LEU A 91 -24.49 -18.86 -32.18
N ASN A 92 -25.42 -19.33 -33.02
CA ASN A 92 -25.32 -20.68 -33.58
C ASN A 92 -24.59 -20.78 -34.93
N THR A 93 -24.32 -19.66 -35.64
CA THR A 93 -23.81 -19.74 -37.03
C THR A 93 -22.76 -18.68 -37.44
N SER A 94 -22.54 -17.60 -36.68
CA SER A 94 -21.61 -16.52 -37.05
C SER A 94 -20.26 -16.65 -36.34
N THR A 95 -19.19 -16.93 -37.11
CA THR A 95 -17.81 -17.00 -36.59
C THR A 95 -17.35 -15.66 -36.02
N LYS A 96 -17.71 -14.55 -36.66
CA LYS A 96 -17.30 -13.19 -36.25
C LYS A 96 -17.95 -12.75 -34.94
N ASP A 97 -19.22 -13.12 -34.73
CA ASP A 97 -19.92 -12.77 -33.49
C ASP A 97 -19.40 -13.57 -32.29
N LYS A 98 -19.02 -14.85 -32.52
CA LYS A 98 -18.37 -15.69 -31.51
C LYS A 98 -16.99 -15.15 -31.12
N GLU A 99 -16.22 -14.74 -32.12
CA GLU A 99 -14.93 -14.07 -31.90
C GLU A 99 -15.11 -12.79 -31.08
N ALA A 100 -16.09 -11.94 -31.40
CA ALA A 100 -16.40 -10.75 -30.60
C ALA A 100 -16.81 -11.06 -29.15
N ALA A 101 -17.59 -12.12 -28.92
CA ALA A 101 -17.92 -12.57 -27.57
C ALA A 101 -16.66 -13.02 -26.79
N GLU A 102 -15.75 -13.76 -27.44
CA GLU A 102 -14.48 -14.18 -26.85
C GLU A 102 -13.58 -12.98 -26.50
N TYR A 103 -13.42 -12.02 -27.41
CA TYR A 103 -12.69 -10.78 -27.12
C TYR A 103 -13.34 -9.97 -25.99
N ALA A 104 -14.67 -9.96 -25.87
CA ALA A 104 -15.36 -9.32 -24.77
C ALA A 104 -15.07 -10.01 -23.43
N LEU A 105 -15.09 -11.36 -23.38
CA LEU A 105 -14.71 -12.12 -22.19
C LEU A 105 -13.25 -11.92 -21.79
N ASN A 106 -12.34 -11.87 -22.77
CA ASN A 106 -10.93 -11.57 -22.52
C ASN A 106 -10.75 -10.14 -21.98
N SER A 107 -11.50 -9.17 -22.51
CA SER A 107 -11.46 -7.80 -22.04
C SER A 107 -12.00 -7.64 -20.62
N ILE A 108 -13.08 -8.36 -20.27
CA ILE A 108 -13.60 -8.44 -18.90
C ILE A 108 -12.53 -9.01 -17.96
N SER A 109 -11.92 -10.14 -18.32
CA SER A 109 -10.92 -10.82 -17.49
C SER A 109 -9.67 -9.97 -17.25
N ALA A 110 -9.27 -9.19 -18.26
CA ALA A 110 -8.17 -8.23 -18.13
C ALA A 110 -8.53 -7.09 -17.16
N ARG A 111 -9.76 -6.55 -17.20
CA ARG A 111 -10.25 -5.54 -16.23
C ARG A 111 -10.37 -6.10 -14.81
N GLU A 112 -10.80 -7.34 -14.65
CA GLU A 112 -10.81 -8.02 -13.35
C GLU A 112 -9.38 -8.13 -12.77
N THR A 113 -8.41 -8.47 -13.63
CA THR A 113 -7.00 -8.49 -13.26
C THR A 113 -6.53 -7.10 -12.84
N MET A 114 -6.87 -6.05 -13.60
CA MET A 114 -6.56 -4.67 -13.22
C MET A 114 -7.15 -4.30 -11.87
N LEU A 115 -8.43 -4.60 -11.59
CA LEU A 115 -9.07 -4.31 -10.30
C LEU A 115 -8.44 -5.11 -9.14
N SER A 116 -8.08 -6.37 -9.37
CA SER A 116 -7.38 -7.20 -8.37
C SER A 116 -6.01 -6.63 -8.01
N VAL A 117 -5.19 -6.33 -9.03
CA VAL A 117 -3.86 -5.73 -8.83
C VAL A 117 -3.97 -4.34 -8.21
N SER A 118 -5.00 -3.58 -8.57
CA SER A 118 -5.26 -2.27 -7.98
C SER A 118 -5.56 -2.38 -6.50
N LYS A 119 -6.41 -3.35 -6.10
CA LYS A 119 -6.69 -3.61 -4.69
C LYS A 119 -5.40 -3.91 -3.92
N GLU A 120 -4.57 -4.83 -4.42
CA GLU A 120 -3.28 -5.17 -3.81
C GLU A 120 -2.37 -3.94 -3.66
N ARG A 121 -2.28 -3.10 -4.70
CA ARG A 121 -1.46 -1.89 -4.68
C ARG A 121 -1.99 -0.83 -3.72
N LEU A 122 -3.30 -0.61 -3.67
CA LEU A 122 -3.92 0.34 -2.73
C LEU A 122 -3.72 -0.10 -1.27
N GLU A 123 -3.86 -1.39 -0.98
CA GLU A 123 -3.59 -1.95 0.36
C GLU A 123 -2.11 -1.79 0.74
N GLU A 124 -1.19 -2.01 -0.21
CA GLU A 124 0.24 -1.79 -0.03
C GLU A 124 0.57 -0.31 0.22
N ASP A 125 0.00 0.62 -0.56
CA ASP A 125 0.15 2.07 -0.40
C ASP A 125 -0.30 2.53 1.00
N ILE A 126 -1.43 2.01 1.48
CA ILE A 126 -1.96 2.31 2.82
C ILE A 126 -1.02 1.80 3.91
N ALA A 127 -0.62 0.52 3.83
CA ALA A 127 0.20 -0.11 4.85
C ALA A 127 1.58 0.56 4.94
N ALA A 128 2.22 0.81 3.80
CA ALA A 128 3.52 1.47 3.73
C ALA A 128 3.45 2.90 4.26
N LYS A 129 2.44 3.71 3.88
CA LYS A 129 2.34 5.10 4.37
C LYS A 129 2.14 5.14 5.89
N LYS A 130 1.24 4.32 6.43
CA LYS A 130 1.01 4.22 7.89
C LYS A 130 2.30 3.84 8.62
N ALA A 131 3.07 2.91 8.06
CA ALA A 131 4.35 2.49 8.62
C ALA A 131 5.42 3.59 8.57
N MET A 132 5.57 4.29 7.44
CA MET A 132 6.51 5.42 7.29
C MET A 132 6.18 6.58 8.25
N ASP A 133 4.89 6.94 8.39
CA ASP A 133 4.47 8.00 9.31
C ASP A 133 4.74 7.64 10.78
N ALA A 134 4.52 6.38 11.13
CA ALA A 134 4.86 5.85 12.44
C ALA A 134 6.40 5.83 12.67
N MET A 135 7.20 5.56 11.64
CA MET A 135 8.66 5.60 11.73
C MET A 135 9.21 7.02 11.94
N ASN A 136 8.55 8.05 11.39
CA ASN A 136 8.90 9.43 11.71
C ASN A 136 8.77 9.71 13.21
N GLN A 137 7.71 9.22 13.85
CA GLN A 137 7.53 9.35 15.31
C GLN A 137 8.58 8.57 16.10
N VAL A 138 8.94 7.35 15.65
CA VAL A 138 10.05 6.58 16.24
C VAL A 138 11.34 7.39 16.22
N GLN A 139 11.66 8.02 15.08
CA GLN A 139 12.85 8.84 14.93
C GLN A 139 12.84 10.07 15.86
N GLU A 140 11.69 10.74 16.00
CA GLU A 140 11.52 11.85 16.95
C GLU A 140 11.78 11.40 18.39
N TYR A 141 11.19 10.28 18.81
CA TYR A 141 11.39 9.74 20.15
C TYR A 141 12.84 9.35 20.43
N ILE A 142 13.52 8.70 19.48
CA ILE A 142 14.93 8.34 19.62
C ILE A 142 15.80 9.61 19.70
N THR A 143 15.49 10.63 18.89
CA THR A 143 16.23 11.90 18.88
C THR A 143 16.11 12.62 20.22
N GLU A 144 14.90 12.71 20.75
CA GLU A 144 14.64 13.36 22.04
C GLU A 144 15.31 12.59 23.20
N ALA A 145 15.20 11.26 23.20
CA ALA A 145 15.89 10.43 24.18
C ALA A 145 17.41 10.61 24.15
N ASN A 146 18.01 10.64 22.95
CA ASN A 146 19.44 10.85 22.79
C ASN A 146 19.88 12.22 23.30
N SER A 147 19.10 13.28 23.00
CA SER A 147 19.34 14.63 23.51
C SER A 147 19.34 14.67 25.04
N LEU A 148 18.34 14.06 25.66
CA LEU A 148 18.21 13.97 27.12
C LEU A 148 19.34 13.18 27.77
N LEU A 149 19.77 12.06 27.17
CA LEU A 149 20.91 11.29 27.67
C LEU A 149 22.22 12.08 27.62
N VAL A 150 22.43 12.90 26.58
CA VAL A 150 23.58 13.83 26.52
C VAL A 150 23.51 14.87 27.64
N GLN A 151 22.33 15.41 27.95
CA GLN A 151 22.17 16.34 29.09
C GLN A 151 22.43 15.64 30.42
N ALA A 152 21.93 14.41 30.61
CA ALA A 152 22.17 13.60 31.79
C ALA A 152 23.67 13.36 32.03
N ALA A 153 24.41 12.97 30.99
CA ALA A 153 25.85 12.75 31.05
C ALA A 153 26.62 14.04 31.36
N LYS A 154 26.18 15.19 30.84
CA LYS A 154 26.81 16.48 31.10
C LYS A 154 26.68 16.91 32.56
N VAL A 155 25.51 16.74 33.18
CA VAL A 155 25.29 17.19 34.56
C VAL A 155 25.93 16.23 35.58
N ILE A 156 25.92 14.92 35.31
CA ILE A 156 26.45 13.91 36.26
C ILE A 156 27.98 13.95 36.38
N ALA A 157 28.67 14.58 35.44
CA ALA A 157 30.13 14.78 35.45
C ALA A 157 30.65 15.45 36.73
N ASN A 158 29.81 16.23 37.43
CA ASN A 158 30.07 16.67 38.80
C ASN A 158 29.05 16.02 39.75
N THR A 159 29.47 14.99 40.48
CA THR A 159 28.58 14.10 41.24
C THR A 159 28.12 14.72 42.59
N THR A 160 27.40 15.83 42.53
CA THR A 160 26.66 16.37 43.68
C THR A 160 25.26 15.76 43.76
N ALA A 161 24.62 15.75 44.93
CA ALA A 161 23.25 15.23 45.06
C ALA A 161 22.25 15.94 44.12
N GLU A 162 22.39 17.25 43.94
CA GLU A 162 21.57 18.04 43.00
C GLU A 162 21.77 17.60 41.54
N ASN A 163 23.03 17.41 41.13
CA ASN A 163 23.35 16.98 39.77
C ASN A 163 22.91 15.54 39.51
N VAL A 164 23.01 14.65 40.51
CA VAL A 164 22.52 13.26 40.42
C VAL A 164 20.99 13.25 40.28
N ASN A 165 20.28 14.06 41.06
CA ASN A 165 18.83 14.20 40.91
C ASN A 165 18.44 14.76 39.52
N THR A 166 19.17 15.75 39.02
CA THR A 166 18.94 16.33 37.69
C THR A 166 19.22 15.33 36.56
N SER A 167 20.34 14.59 36.65
CA SER A 167 20.65 13.49 35.73
C SER A 167 19.56 12.41 35.76
N THR A 168 19.04 12.07 36.94
CA THR A 168 17.95 11.12 37.11
C THR A 168 16.71 11.58 36.36
N GLN A 169 16.32 12.85 36.49
CA GLN A 169 15.16 13.39 35.74
C GLN A 169 15.35 13.29 34.23
N TYR A 170 16.51 13.71 33.70
CA TYR A 170 16.78 13.60 32.27
C TYR A 170 16.79 12.14 31.79
N THR A 171 17.41 11.24 32.55
CA THR A 171 17.51 9.81 32.20
C THR A 171 16.14 9.12 32.24
N THR A 172 15.29 9.45 33.22
CA THR A 172 13.91 8.97 33.29
C THR A 172 13.11 9.41 32.07
N SER A 173 13.16 10.71 31.72
CA SER A 173 12.48 11.21 30.52
C SER A 173 13.01 10.55 29.25
N ALA A 174 14.33 10.35 29.12
CA ALA A 174 14.90 9.66 27.98
C ALA A 174 14.39 8.21 27.87
N ARG A 175 14.33 7.50 29.00
CA ARG A 175 13.81 6.14 29.08
C ARG A 175 12.34 6.06 28.69
N GLU A 176 11.52 7.04 29.07
CA GLU A 176 10.13 7.13 28.63
C GLU A 176 10.02 7.29 27.11
N PHE A 177 10.82 8.17 26.49
CA PHE A 177 10.85 8.32 25.04
C PHE A 177 11.32 7.05 24.33
N LEU A 178 12.34 6.37 24.83
CA LEU A 178 12.77 5.08 24.27
C LEU A 178 11.67 4.01 24.39
N SER A 179 10.89 4.02 25.47
CA SER A 179 9.72 3.13 25.63
C SER A 179 8.68 3.40 24.55
N LYS A 180 8.40 4.67 24.27
CA LYS A 180 7.47 5.07 23.21
C LYS A 180 7.99 4.65 21.84
N ALA A 181 9.28 4.83 21.58
CA ALA A 181 9.93 4.36 20.35
C ALA A 181 9.78 2.84 20.19
N GLN A 182 10.07 2.07 21.23
CA GLN A 182 9.94 0.61 21.23
C GLN A 182 8.49 0.16 20.98
N ALA A 183 7.52 0.77 21.67
CA ALA A 183 6.11 0.47 21.48
C ALA A 183 5.65 0.77 20.05
N GLN A 184 6.03 1.94 19.51
CA GLN A 184 5.69 2.34 18.16
C GLN A 184 6.35 1.43 17.10
N LEU A 185 7.61 1.04 17.29
CA LEU A 185 8.31 0.07 16.42
C LEU A 185 7.59 -1.28 16.38
N ASN A 186 7.08 -1.75 17.52
CA ASN A 186 6.31 -2.99 17.57
C ASN A 186 4.99 -2.88 16.79
N GLU A 187 4.32 -1.72 16.82
CA GLU A 187 3.13 -1.47 16.00
C GLU A 187 3.47 -1.40 14.51
N VAL A 188 4.57 -0.73 14.13
CA VAL A 188 5.05 -0.72 12.74
C VAL A 188 5.30 -2.14 12.23
N THR A 189 5.95 -2.98 13.04
CA THR A 189 6.23 -4.38 12.69
C THR A 189 4.95 -5.20 12.46
N LYS A 190 3.86 -4.89 13.18
CA LYS A 190 2.55 -5.53 12.97
C LYS A 190 1.86 -5.05 11.70
N VAL A 191 1.92 -3.75 11.42
CA VAL A 191 1.26 -3.12 10.27
C VAL A 191 1.98 -3.45 8.97
N TYR A 192 3.31 -3.54 9.00
CA TYR A 192 4.15 -3.74 7.83
C TYR A 192 5.23 -4.80 8.07
N PRO A 193 4.83 -6.07 8.27
CA PRO A 193 5.73 -7.17 8.68
C PRO A 193 6.76 -7.57 7.61
N LYS A 194 6.65 -7.03 6.39
CA LYS A 194 7.57 -7.30 5.29
C LYS A 194 8.91 -6.55 5.44
N ALA A 195 8.93 -5.44 6.20
CA ALA A 195 10.15 -4.71 6.48
C ALA A 195 10.87 -5.29 7.70
N ASP A 196 12.16 -5.60 7.55
CA ASP A 196 12.98 -6.03 8.67
C ASP A 196 13.44 -4.82 9.49
N LEU A 197 12.88 -4.70 10.70
CA LEU A 197 13.19 -3.65 11.67
C LEU A 197 13.91 -4.21 12.91
N SER A 198 14.39 -5.46 12.86
CA SER A 198 15.02 -6.16 13.98
C SER A 198 16.22 -5.40 14.55
N ALA A 199 17.14 -4.95 13.68
CA ALA A 199 18.33 -4.20 14.08
C ALA A 199 17.99 -2.89 14.82
N LEU A 200 16.97 -2.16 14.36
CA LEU A 200 16.54 -0.93 15.02
C LEU A 200 15.87 -1.22 16.37
N ASN A 201 15.08 -2.29 16.46
CA ASN A 201 14.49 -2.74 17.72
C ASN A 201 15.57 -3.12 18.74
N GLU A 202 16.58 -3.89 18.32
CA GLU A 202 17.74 -4.25 19.14
C GLU A 202 18.49 -3.01 19.64
N TYR A 203 18.73 -2.03 18.76
CA TYR A 203 19.32 -0.75 19.12
C TYR A 203 18.51 -0.03 20.21
N VAL A 204 17.20 0.13 20.04
CA VAL A 204 16.34 0.81 21.03
C VAL A 204 16.34 0.06 22.36
N ASN A 205 16.28 -1.27 22.33
CA ASN A 205 16.36 -2.12 23.53
C ASN A 205 17.68 -1.92 24.27
N LYS A 206 18.79 -1.79 23.54
CA LYS A 206 20.11 -1.58 24.14
C LYS A 206 20.25 -0.17 24.74
N ARG A 207 19.63 0.84 24.12
CA ARG A 207 19.53 2.20 24.70
C ARG A 207 18.68 2.22 25.98
N ILE A 208 17.61 1.42 26.03
CA ILE A 208 16.78 1.22 27.22
C ILE A 208 17.62 0.62 28.35
N GLU A 209 18.38 -0.45 28.06
CA GLU A 209 19.26 -1.09 29.03
C GLU A 209 20.29 -0.11 29.62
N ALA A 210 20.90 0.73 28.76
CA ALA A 210 21.81 1.78 29.19
C ALA A 210 21.11 2.78 30.14
N ALA A 211 19.94 3.30 29.74
CA ALA A 211 19.21 4.25 30.57
C ALA A 211 18.80 3.65 31.93
N ASP A 212 18.36 2.39 31.96
CA ASP A 212 18.01 1.68 33.19
C ASP A 212 19.23 1.50 34.12
N ALA A 213 20.41 1.18 33.55
CA ALA A 213 21.66 1.10 34.30
C ALA A 213 22.12 2.46 34.87
N ALA A 214 21.99 3.54 34.09
CA ALA A 214 22.31 4.89 34.56
C ALA A 214 21.40 5.33 35.71
N LEU A 215 20.10 5.01 35.66
CA LEU A 215 19.16 5.26 36.76
C LEU A 215 19.54 4.49 38.03
N ALA A 216 19.91 3.21 37.90
CA ALA A 216 20.36 2.39 39.02
C ALA A 216 21.66 2.93 39.64
N SER A 217 22.60 3.40 38.81
CA SER A 217 23.82 4.05 39.28
C SER A 217 23.52 5.34 40.06
N ASN A 218 22.68 6.22 39.52
CA ASN A 218 22.27 7.46 40.20
C ASN A 218 21.61 7.17 41.57
N ALA A 219 20.74 6.17 41.65
CA ALA A 219 20.13 5.76 42.91
C ALA A 219 21.17 5.28 43.94
N ALA A 220 22.15 4.48 43.52
CA ALA A 220 23.23 4.00 44.39
C ALA A 220 24.14 5.14 44.86
N ILE A 221 24.45 6.12 44.00
CA ILE A 221 25.21 7.32 44.35
C ILE A 221 24.53 8.09 45.48
N LEU A 222 23.20 8.30 45.40
CA LEU A 222 22.45 9.01 46.44
C LEU A 222 22.44 8.26 47.79
N LEU A 223 22.52 6.92 47.75
CA LEU A 223 22.64 6.07 48.93
C LEU A 223 24.08 5.94 49.46
N GLN A 224 25.05 6.57 48.78
CA GLN A 224 26.49 6.43 49.06
C GLN A 224 27.00 4.98 48.91
N ASP A 225 26.28 4.14 48.15
CA ASP A 225 26.68 2.78 47.82
C ASP A 225 27.58 2.79 46.57
N LYS A 226 28.89 2.92 46.81
CA LYS A 226 29.89 3.04 45.75
C LYS A 226 30.00 1.80 44.88
N GLN A 227 29.92 0.60 45.48
CA GLN A 227 30.10 -0.64 44.72
C GLN A 227 28.94 -0.82 43.74
N THR A 228 27.70 -0.66 44.21
CA THR A 228 26.53 -0.77 43.34
C THR A 228 26.51 0.31 42.26
N ALA A 229 26.99 1.53 42.56
CA ALA A 229 27.12 2.59 41.57
C ALA A 229 28.15 2.24 40.48
N GLU A 230 29.32 1.73 40.86
CA GLU A 230 30.38 1.30 39.93
C GLU A 230 29.90 0.14 39.04
N ASP A 231 29.24 -0.86 39.61
CA ASP A 231 28.71 -2.01 38.85
C ASP A 231 27.68 -1.55 37.80
N ASN A 232 26.79 -0.63 38.15
CA ASN A 232 25.81 -0.10 37.21
C ASN A 232 26.42 0.88 36.19
N ASN A 233 27.46 1.64 36.54
CA ASN A 233 28.21 2.43 35.56
C ASN A 233 28.89 1.54 34.51
N ASN A 234 29.44 0.39 34.92
CA ASN A 234 30.03 -0.57 33.98
C ASN A 234 28.95 -1.11 33.02
N ARG A 235 27.79 -1.51 33.56
CA ARG A 235 26.64 -1.94 32.75
C ARG A 235 26.16 -0.86 31.78
N TYR A 236 26.09 0.39 32.24
CA TYR A 236 25.77 1.53 31.38
C TYR A 236 26.78 1.67 30.25
N ASN A 237 28.08 1.68 30.54
CA ASN A 237 29.13 1.83 29.54
C ASN A 237 29.12 0.70 28.51
N GLU A 238 28.92 -0.55 28.95
CA GLU A 238 28.80 -1.71 28.07
C GLU A 238 27.58 -1.60 27.15
N ALA A 239 26.42 -1.22 27.70
CA ALA A 239 25.20 -1.05 26.93
C ALA A 239 25.29 0.13 25.94
N ASP A 240 25.83 1.26 26.38
CA ASP A 240 26.02 2.45 25.54
C ASP A 240 26.98 2.14 24.39
N ALA A 241 28.15 1.55 24.67
CA ALA A 241 29.12 1.16 23.65
C ALA A 241 28.54 0.17 22.63
N ALA A 242 27.78 -0.83 23.08
CA ALA A 242 27.09 -1.74 22.18
C ALA A 242 26.06 -1.02 21.30
N SER A 243 25.30 -0.07 21.87
CA SER A 243 24.32 0.70 21.10
C SER A 243 24.98 1.61 20.05
N VAL A 244 26.16 2.16 20.35
CA VAL A 244 26.96 2.95 19.38
C VAL A 244 27.41 2.06 18.23
N ALA A 245 27.93 0.87 18.51
CA ALA A 245 28.32 -0.09 17.48
C ALA A 245 27.13 -0.57 16.63
N MET A 246 25.94 -0.75 17.23
CA MET A 246 24.72 -1.06 16.50
C MET A 246 24.32 0.08 15.55
N ALA A 247 24.43 1.34 16.00
CA ALA A 247 24.05 2.51 15.21
C ALA A 247 24.86 2.65 13.90
N GLU A 248 26.10 2.16 13.85
CA GLU A 248 26.92 2.14 12.63
C GLU A 248 26.32 1.29 11.50
N ASN A 249 25.50 0.29 11.86
CA ASN A 249 24.87 -0.63 10.93
C ASN A 249 23.42 -0.26 10.61
N LEU A 250 22.86 0.77 11.25
CA LEU A 250 21.51 1.22 10.97
C LEU A 250 21.46 2.02 9.67
N PRO A 251 20.33 1.97 8.94
CA PRO A 251 20.14 2.82 7.78
C PRO A 251 20.13 4.30 8.20
N ARG A 252 20.55 5.18 7.29
CA ARG A 252 20.56 6.63 7.53
C ARG A 252 19.19 7.19 7.90
N SER A 253 18.14 6.62 7.30
CA SER A 253 16.76 6.89 7.63
C SER A 253 16.13 5.60 8.16
N PHE A 254 15.45 5.67 9.30
CA PHE A 254 14.91 4.47 9.95
C PHE A 254 13.77 3.83 9.17
N ASP A 255 13.10 4.57 8.30
CA ASP A 255 12.05 4.09 7.39
C ASP A 255 12.58 3.46 6.10
N GLN A 256 13.90 3.50 5.83
CA GLN A 256 14.48 2.97 4.59
C GLN A 256 14.09 1.51 4.30
N PRO A 257 14.07 0.57 5.28
CA PRO A 257 13.63 -0.80 5.02
C PRO A 257 12.18 -0.89 4.53
N ILE A 258 11.31 0.04 4.95
CA ILE A 258 9.92 0.13 4.48
C ILE A 258 9.90 0.68 3.06
N ILE A 259 10.66 1.75 2.79
CA ILE A 259 10.78 2.35 1.45
C ILE A 259 11.24 1.32 0.41
N ASP A 260 12.26 0.53 0.72
CA ASP A 260 12.84 -0.45 -0.19
C ASP A 260 11.83 -1.54 -0.57
N ILE A 261 11.13 -2.10 0.43
CA ILE A 261 10.10 -3.11 0.22
C ILE A 261 8.90 -2.54 -0.52
N TYR A 262 8.48 -1.32 -0.18
CA TYR A 262 7.38 -0.64 -0.84
C TYR A 262 7.68 -0.43 -2.33
N GLN A 263 8.86 0.13 -2.65
CA GLN A 263 9.31 0.35 -4.02
C GLN A 263 9.34 -0.95 -4.83
N SER A 264 9.92 -2.01 -4.26
CA SER A 264 9.94 -3.33 -4.92
C SER A 264 8.52 -3.87 -5.17
N SER A 265 7.61 -3.69 -4.20
CA SER A 265 6.23 -4.19 -4.30
C SER A 265 5.45 -3.44 -5.38
N ILE A 266 5.50 -2.10 -5.39
CA ILE A 266 4.76 -1.30 -6.37
C ILE A 266 5.32 -1.45 -7.79
N SER A 267 6.62 -1.67 -7.98
CA SER A 267 7.19 -1.96 -9.31
C SER A 267 6.62 -3.26 -9.88
N SER A 268 6.57 -4.33 -9.08
CA SER A 268 5.99 -5.60 -9.53
C SER A 268 4.49 -5.48 -9.84
N LEU A 269 3.76 -4.72 -9.01
CA LEU A 269 2.31 -4.50 -9.23
C LEU A 269 2.05 -3.62 -10.44
N ALA A 270 2.88 -2.61 -10.70
CA ALA A 270 2.78 -1.75 -11.88
C ALA A 270 2.94 -2.58 -13.17
N GLU A 271 3.93 -3.48 -13.23
CA GLU A 271 4.13 -4.36 -14.39
C GLU A 271 2.90 -5.24 -14.68
N LYS A 272 2.30 -5.84 -13.64
CA LYS A 272 1.09 -6.66 -13.78
C LYS A 272 -0.10 -5.81 -14.26
N TYR A 273 -0.26 -4.62 -13.69
CA TYR A 273 -1.33 -3.70 -14.05
C TYR A 273 -1.20 -3.24 -15.50
N ASP A 274 0.00 -2.84 -15.93
CA ASP A 274 0.26 -2.37 -17.29
C ASP A 274 0.10 -3.48 -18.33
N SER A 275 0.49 -4.72 -17.99
CA SER A 275 0.21 -5.89 -18.84
C SER A 275 -1.29 -6.10 -19.04
N ALA A 276 -2.06 -6.10 -17.96
CA ALA A 276 -3.52 -6.27 -18.04
C ALA A 276 -4.19 -5.12 -18.80
N ARG A 277 -3.71 -3.88 -18.60
CA ARG A 277 -4.14 -2.71 -19.36
C ARG A 277 -3.85 -2.83 -20.85
N SER A 278 -2.69 -3.39 -21.22
CA SER A 278 -2.34 -3.66 -22.62
C SER A 278 -3.31 -4.66 -23.25
N ASP A 279 -3.67 -5.71 -22.52
CA ASP A 279 -4.66 -6.69 -22.98
C ASP A 279 -6.05 -6.08 -23.14
N VAL A 280 -6.49 -5.20 -22.22
CA VAL A 280 -7.72 -4.39 -22.41
C VAL A 280 -7.64 -3.59 -23.71
N GLY A 281 -6.54 -2.87 -23.95
CA GLY A 281 -6.35 -2.08 -25.16
C GLY A 281 -6.44 -2.91 -26.45
N ARG A 282 -5.84 -4.11 -26.44
CA ARG A 282 -5.88 -5.05 -27.57
C ARG A 282 -7.31 -5.57 -27.81
N ASN A 283 -7.98 -6.03 -26.75
CA ASN A 283 -9.32 -6.60 -26.86
C ASN A 283 -10.35 -5.54 -27.27
N ASP A 284 -10.32 -4.37 -26.64
CA ASP A 284 -11.25 -3.28 -26.95
C ASP A 284 -11.06 -2.73 -28.38
N SER A 285 -9.85 -2.80 -28.94
CA SER A 285 -9.60 -2.44 -30.33
C SER A 285 -10.38 -3.32 -31.30
N PHE A 286 -10.39 -4.63 -31.06
CA PHE A 286 -11.18 -5.58 -31.85
C PHE A 286 -12.68 -5.30 -31.71
N LEU A 287 -13.15 -5.07 -30.48
CA LEU A 287 -14.57 -4.84 -30.20
C LEU A 287 -15.10 -3.56 -30.84
N ARG A 288 -14.29 -2.47 -30.86
CA ARG A 288 -14.64 -1.24 -31.59
C ARG A 288 -14.75 -1.46 -33.09
N GLU A 289 -13.83 -2.22 -33.68
CA GLU A 289 -13.89 -2.57 -35.11
C GLU A 289 -15.13 -3.43 -35.42
N TYR A 290 -15.41 -4.43 -34.56
CA TYR A 290 -16.58 -5.29 -34.68
C TYR A 290 -17.90 -4.49 -34.68
N LEU A 291 -18.03 -3.50 -33.79
CA LEU A 291 -19.20 -2.63 -33.70
C LEU A 291 -19.26 -1.51 -34.74
N GLY A 292 -18.22 -1.33 -35.56
CA GLY A 292 -18.14 -0.24 -36.52
C GLY A 292 -17.97 1.14 -35.87
N ILE A 293 -17.46 1.21 -34.64
CA ILE A 293 -17.17 2.47 -33.93
C ILE A 293 -15.84 3.02 -34.46
N LYS A 294 -15.89 4.04 -35.33
CA LYS A 294 -14.68 4.72 -35.83
C LYS A 294 -14.02 5.54 -34.71
N THR A 295 -12.71 5.36 -34.53
CA THR A 295 -11.88 6.29 -33.77
C THR A 295 -11.64 7.54 -34.60
N ASN A 296 -12.08 8.71 -34.13
CA ASN A 296 -11.54 9.96 -34.66
C ASN A 296 -10.08 10.04 -34.18
N SER A 297 -9.16 9.92 -35.15
CA SER A 297 -7.74 10.25 -34.99
C SER A 297 -7.54 11.71 -34.63
#